data_AF-A0A0L0HAS5-F1
#
_entry.id   AF-A0A0L0HAS5-F1
#
_cell.length_a   1.000
_cell.length_b   1.000
_cell.length_c   1.000
_cell.angle_alpha   90.00
_cell.angle_beta   90.00
_cell.angle_gamma   90.00
#
_symmetry.space_group_name_H-M   'P 1'
#
loop_
_entity.id
_entity.type
_entity.pdbx_description
1 polymer ?
#
loop_
_entity_poly.entity_id
_entity_poly.type
_entity_poly.pdbx_seq_one_letter_code
_entity_poly.pdbx_strand_id
1 'polypeptide(L)'
;MSETYPLRPCRWHIFVHDCESSSFFTAVMWVTAAVGYLIFFLGLCLLCWRWGIKKNRVIGLSTIDSYIVINSIGFGLGRALDSTALALVWFSNATWAQLSSDIPYVCGLISVWIYLCSLVRMTPAYTTDTIWLPSPSLLKIIRHAYLLTSAITIIPVGIFSGRARDAGDLDRESLLTCILYLLYSFFCGVLSAGFAFFGRQMVRVAEASAADLKANSRSRIQTSTAGSMGCKGGETTSAGTTKSGDSRMRKAIGKMKLFNWTFTCIFLWFAAVLMVFSFRADTLFATTWWSRIQSIGTNVMTVILVLIGYGGLIWGEFHSPDDEINENLSGAGSKTVPV
;
A
#
# COMPACT_ATOMS: atom_id res chain seq x y z
N MET A 1 -41.27 0.42 -32.85
CA MET A 1 -40.92 -0.92 -32.31
C MET A 1 -39.42 -0.96 -32.18
N SER A 2 -38.88 -0.81 -30.97
CA SER A 2 -37.46 -1.02 -30.70
C SER A 2 -37.27 -2.53 -30.59
N GLU A 3 -36.57 -3.11 -31.56
CA GLU A 3 -36.04 -4.47 -31.42
C GLU A 3 -35.11 -4.46 -30.20
N THR A 4 -35.55 -5.06 -29.10
CA THR A 4 -34.73 -5.32 -27.92
C THR A 4 -33.73 -6.42 -28.28
N TYR A 5 -32.66 -6.05 -28.96
CA TYR A 5 -31.46 -6.87 -29.02
C TYR A 5 -30.99 -7.13 -27.59
N PRO A 6 -30.57 -8.37 -27.25
CA PRO A 6 -30.01 -8.63 -25.93
C PRO A 6 -28.82 -7.71 -25.70
N LEU A 7 -28.91 -6.90 -24.64
CA LEU A 7 -27.83 -6.01 -24.23
C LEU A 7 -26.57 -6.83 -23.99
N ARG A 8 -25.44 -6.39 -24.56
CA ARG A 8 -24.16 -7.06 -24.35
C ARG A 8 -23.76 -6.95 -22.87
N PRO A 9 -23.05 -7.95 -22.32
CA PRO A 9 -22.53 -7.85 -20.97
C PRO A 9 -21.54 -6.68 -20.84
N CYS A 10 -21.63 -5.93 -19.73
CA CYS A 10 -20.72 -4.83 -19.46
C CYS A 10 -19.30 -5.35 -19.20
N ARG A 11 -18.32 -4.73 -19.88
CA ARG A 11 -16.90 -4.85 -19.53
C ARG A 11 -16.48 -3.57 -18.83
N TRP A 12 -16.60 -3.54 -17.51
CA TRP A 12 -16.48 -2.33 -16.69
C TRP A 12 -15.17 -1.55 -16.85
N HIS A 13 -14.11 -2.17 -17.38
CA HIS A 13 -12.81 -1.55 -17.64
C HIS A 13 -12.69 -0.95 -19.06
N ILE A 14 -13.69 -1.13 -19.92
CA ILE A 14 -13.72 -0.63 -21.30
C ILE A 14 -14.96 0.24 -21.53
N PHE A 15 -16.15 -0.24 -21.13
CA PHE A 15 -17.41 0.47 -21.29
C PHE A 15 -18.39 0.08 -20.17
N VAL A 16 -19.11 1.08 -19.65
CA VAL A 16 -20.10 0.94 -18.57
C VAL A 16 -21.51 1.36 -18.98
N HIS A 17 -21.67 1.86 -20.20
CA HIS A 17 -22.95 2.29 -20.79
C HIS A 17 -23.44 1.29 -21.84
N ASP A 18 -24.73 1.38 -22.18
CA ASP A 18 -25.39 0.54 -23.19
C ASP A 18 -25.20 -0.98 -23.01
N CYS A 19 -25.11 -1.41 -21.75
CA CYS A 19 -24.87 -2.78 -21.36
C CYS A 19 -25.71 -3.17 -20.14
N GLU A 20 -25.83 -4.47 -19.88
CA GLU A 20 -26.66 -4.98 -18.78
C GLU A 20 -26.16 -4.45 -17.43
N SER A 21 -27.06 -3.85 -16.64
CA SER A 21 -26.72 -3.22 -15.34
C SER A 21 -25.80 -2.01 -15.43
N SER A 22 -25.84 -1.26 -16.54
CA SER A 22 -25.06 -0.03 -16.73
C SER A 22 -25.11 0.92 -15.53
N SER A 23 -26.29 1.19 -14.97
CA SER A 23 -26.47 2.08 -13.81
C SER A 23 -25.61 1.68 -12.59
N PHE A 24 -25.45 0.38 -12.35
CA PHE A 24 -24.58 -0.12 -11.29
C PHE A 24 -23.12 0.16 -11.59
N PHE A 25 -22.65 -0.16 -12.79
CA PHE A 25 -21.24 0.02 -13.15
C PHE A 25 -20.86 1.50 -13.23
N THR A 26 -21.75 2.36 -13.75
CA THR A 26 -21.59 3.82 -13.72
C THR A 26 -21.50 4.35 -12.29
N ALA A 27 -22.35 3.88 -11.37
CA ALA A 27 -22.28 4.25 -9.96
C ALA A 27 -20.94 3.83 -9.32
N VAL A 28 -20.46 2.62 -9.61
CA VAL A 28 -19.14 2.15 -9.16
C VAL A 28 -18.02 3.06 -9.68
N MET A 29 -18.08 3.49 -10.94
CA MET A 29 -17.09 4.42 -11.51
C MET A 29 -17.11 5.77 -10.80
N TRP A 30 -18.27 6.35 -10.52
CA TRP A 30 -18.37 7.62 -9.77
C TRP A 30 -17.83 7.53 -8.34
N VAL A 31 -18.17 6.46 -7.62
CA VAL A 31 -17.63 6.22 -6.26
C VAL A 31 -16.11 6.08 -6.32
N THR A 32 -15.61 5.31 -7.28
CA THR A 32 -14.16 5.09 -7.46
C THR A 32 -13.44 6.39 -7.84
N ALA A 33 -14.07 7.22 -8.68
CA ALA A 33 -13.54 8.52 -9.05
C ALA A 33 -13.43 9.45 -7.85
N ALA A 34 -14.51 9.57 -7.06
CA ALA A 34 -14.53 10.41 -5.86
C ALA A 34 -13.45 10.00 -4.85
N VAL A 35 -13.32 8.70 -4.59
CA VAL A 35 -12.28 8.18 -3.69
C VAL A 35 -10.88 8.37 -4.27
N GLY A 36 -10.70 8.18 -5.58
CA GLY A 36 -9.43 8.43 -6.26
C GLY A 36 -8.96 9.89 -6.12
N TYR A 37 -9.86 10.86 -6.32
CA TYR A 37 -9.57 12.28 -6.09
C TYR A 37 -9.22 12.54 -4.62
N LEU A 38 -9.94 11.94 -3.66
CA LEU A 38 -9.63 12.07 -2.25
C LEU A 38 -8.21 11.56 -1.93
N ILE A 39 -7.82 10.39 -2.45
CA ILE A 39 -6.47 9.83 -2.30
C ILE A 39 -5.42 10.80 -2.85
N PHE A 40 -5.66 11.37 -4.03
CA PHE A 40 -4.77 12.34 -4.65
C PHE A 40 -4.57 13.58 -3.77
N PHE A 41 -5.67 14.20 -3.30
CA PHE A 41 -5.59 15.39 -2.45
C PHE A 41 -4.93 15.09 -1.10
N LEU A 42 -5.28 13.97 -0.44
CA LEU A 42 -4.66 13.56 0.83
C LEU A 42 -3.14 13.40 0.69
N GLY A 43 -2.69 12.74 -0.36
CA GLY A 43 -1.26 12.55 -0.57
C GLY A 43 -0.53 13.83 -0.98
N LEU A 44 -1.16 14.72 -1.75
CA LEU A 44 -0.61 16.05 -2.03
C LEU A 44 -0.46 16.88 -0.74
N CYS A 45 -1.50 16.92 0.10
CA CYS A 45 -1.46 17.59 1.40
C CYS A 45 -0.35 17.01 2.28
N LEU A 46 -0.21 15.68 2.33
CA LEU A 46 0.83 15.01 3.11
C LEU A 46 2.25 15.37 2.61
N LEU A 47 2.46 15.42 1.29
CA LEU A 47 3.74 15.86 0.71
C LEU A 47 4.04 17.32 1.03
N CYS A 48 3.05 18.21 0.87
CA CYS A 48 3.19 19.62 1.24
C CYS A 48 3.54 19.80 2.72
N TRP A 49 2.89 19.05 3.61
CA TRP A 49 3.21 19.05 5.04
C TRP A 49 4.64 18.60 5.31
N ARG A 50 5.06 17.47 4.72
CA ARG A 50 6.41 16.90 4.93
C ARG A 50 7.51 17.80 4.38
N TRP A 51 7.33 18.37 3.19
CA TRP A 51 8.34 19.21 2.55
C TRP A 51 8.35 20.65 3.07
N GLY A 52 7.18 21.23 3.34
CA GLY A 52 7.06 22.61 3.78
C GLY A 52 7.31 22.78 5.27
N ILE A 53 6.62 22.01 6.11
CA ILE A 53 6.56 22.24 7.56
C ILE A 53 7.65 21.43 8.28
N LYS A 54 7.67 20.11 8.10
CA LYS A 54 8.70 19.27 8.74
C LYS A 54 10.09 19.42 8.12
N LYS A 55 10.20 20.00 6.92
CA LYS A 55 11.44 20.11 6.13
C LYS A 55 12.19 18.78 5.98
N ASN A 56 11.48 17.65 6.11
CA ASN A 56 12.03 16.31 5.99
C ASN A 56 12.17 15.97 4.51
N ARG A 57 13.20 16.51 3.86
CA ARG A 57 13.49 16.25 2.46
C ARG A 57 14.37 15.00 2.34
N VAL A 58 13.74 13.86 2.02
CA VAL A 58 14.48 12.68 1.56
C VAL A 58 14.15 12.46 0.09
N ILE A 59 14.94 13.09 -0.78
CA ILE A 59 14.78 13.01 -2.23
C ILE A 59 15.38 11.67 -2.70
N GLY A 60 14.55 10.80 -3.26
CA GLY A 60 15.00 9.58 -3.92
C GLY A 60 13.90 8.52 -4.03
N LEU A 61 13.94 7.70 -5.09
CA LEU A 61 12.93 6.67 -5.42
C LEU A 61 12.74 5.54 -4.39
N SER A 62 13.47 5.55 -3.27
CA SER A 62 13.39 4.54 -2.18
C SER A 62 12.86 5.15 -0.88
N THR A 63 12.09 6.22 -0.98
CA THR A 63 11.58 6.94 0.17
C THR A 63 10.08 6.82 0.23
N ILE A 64 9.55 6.98 1.44
CA ILE A 64 8.11 7.06 1.67
C ILE A 64 7.46 8.15 0.81
N ASP A 65 8.18 9.23 0.54
CA ASP A 65 7.75 10.31 -0.36
C ASP A 65 7.51 9.79 -1.79
N SER A 66 8.36 8.91 -2.30
CA SER A 66 8.17 8.31 -3.63
C SER A 66 6.96 7.39 -3.68
N TYR A 67 6.70 6.63 -2.60
CA TYR A 67 5.45 5.91 -2.46
C TYR A 67 4.26 6.87 -2.51
N ILE A 68 4.25 7.94 -1.70
CA ILE A 68 3.15 8.90 -1.66
C ILE A 68 2.93 9.54 -3.03
N VAL A 69 3.99 9.96 -3.73
CA VAL A 69 3.90 10.55 -5.08
C VAL A 69 3.26 9.57 -6.07
N ILE A 70 3.79 8.36 -6.20
CA ILE A 70 3.29 7.38 -7.18
C ILE A 70 1.88 6.92 -6.82
N ASN A 71 1.60 6.75 -5.53
CA ASN A 71 0.28 6.32 -5.07
C ASN A 71 -0.78 7.43 -5.21
N SER A 72 -0.41 8.70 -5.03
CA SER A 72 -1.33 9.84 -5.20
C SER A 72 -1.58 10.17 -6.66
N ILE A 73 -0.51 10.34 -7.42
CA ILE A 73 -0.57 10.82 -8.80
C ILE A 73 -0.82 9.66 -9.75
N GLY A 74 0.02 8.62 -9.68
CA GLY A 74 -0.08 7.47 -10.58
C GLY A 74 -1.34 6.65 -10.32
N PHE A 75 -1.57 6.22 -9.08
CA PHE A 75 -2.76 5.44 -8.72
C PHE A 75 -3.99 6.31 -8.47
N GLY A 76 -3.96 7.22 -7.47
CA GLY A 76 -5.14 7.99 -7.06
C GLY A 76 -5.76 8.83 -8.17
N LEU A 77 -4.99 9.80 -8.70
CA LEU A 77 -5.44 10.67 -9.79
C LEU A 77 -5.67 9.88 -11.09
N GLY A 78 -4.78 8.94 -11.42
CA GLY A 78 -4.97 8.07 -12.58
C GLY A 78 -6.30 7.31 -12.56
N ARG A 79 -6.63 6.65 -11.44
CA ARG A 79 -7.91 5.95 -11.26
C ARG A 79 -9.11 6.90 -11.27
N ALA A 80 -8.93 8.11 -10.74
CA ALA A 80 -9.99 9.11 -10.74
C ALA A 80 -10.35 9.59 -12.15
N LEU A 81 -9.33 9.91 -12.94
CA LEU A 81 -9.48 10.34 -14.32
C LEU A 81 -10.02 9.21 -15.20
N ASP A 82 -9.49 8.00 -15.07
CA ASP A 82 -9.95 6.81 -15.78
C ASP A 82 -11.44 6.53 -15.52
N SER A 83 -11.83 6.46 -14.24
CA SER A 83 -13.22 6.20 -13.86
C SER A 83 -14.17 7.32 -14.31
N THR A 84 -13.72 8.58 -14.26
CA THR A 84 -14.50 9.73 -14.76
C THR A 84 -14.66 9.66 -16.28
N ALA A 85 -13.58 9.35 -17.01
CA ALA A 85 -13.59 9.20 -18.45
C ALA A 85 -14.51 8.05 -18.90
N LEU A 86 -14.49 6.91 -18.21
CA LEU A 86 -15.42 5.80 -18.45
C LEU A 86 -16.87 6.19 -18.14
N ALA A 87 -17.12 6.85 -17.01
CA ALA A 87 -18.46 7.29 -16.62
C ALA A 87 -19.05 8.34 -17.59
N LEU A 88 -18.20 9.16 -18.23
CA LEU A 88 -18.60 10.19 -19.19
C LEU A 88 -18.47 9.76 -20.66
N VAL A 89 -18.11 8.49 -20.95
CA VAL A 89 -17.92 7.96 -22.32
C VAL A 89 -16.90 8.77 -23.13
N TRP A 90 -15.77 9.14 -22.51
CA TRP A 90 -14.71 9.91 -23.18
C TRP A 90 -13.84 9.09 -24.12
N PHE A 91 -13.74 7.77 -23.90
CA PHE A 91 -12.93 6.91 -24.75
C PHE A 91 -13.68 6.55 -26.03
N SER A 92 -13.11 6.92 -27.17
CA SER A 92 -13.65 6.55 -28.47
C SER A 92 -13.37 5.08 -28.84
N ASN A 93 -12.31 4.49 -28.27
CA ASN A 93 -11.78 3.18 -28.66
C ASN A 93 -11.43 2.36 -27.41
N ALA A 94 -11.54 1.03 -27.50
CA ALA A 94 -11.25 0.12 -26.40
C ALA A 94 -9.77 0.11 -26.01
N THR A 95 -8.85 0.33 -26.97
CA THR A 95 -7.41 0.44 -26.68
C THR A 95 -7.11 1.52 -25.65
N TRP A 96 -7.71 2.69 -25.79
CA TRP A 96 -7.47 3.80 -24.87
C TRP A 96 -8.11 3.57 -23.50
N ALA A 97 -9.32 3.00 -23.46
CA ALA A 97 -9.97 2.64 -22.21
C ALA A 97 -9.16 1.60 -21.43
N GLN A 98 -8.68 0.54 -22.11
CA GLN A 98 -7.84 -0.49 -21.50
C GLN A 98 -6.53 0.09 -20.96
N LEU A 99 -5.83 0.90 -21.76
CA LEU A 99 -4.57 1.54 -21.35
C LEU A 99 -4.77 2.48 -20.15
N SER A 100 -5.85 3.27 -20.17
CA SER A 100 -6.22 4.17 -19.09
C SER A 100 -6.53 3.42 -17.79
N SER A 101 -7.13 2.23 -17.87
CA SER A 101 -7.37 1.37 -16.70
C SER A 101 -6.08 0.70 -16.19
N ASP A 102 -5.19 0.26 -17.10
CA ASP A 102 -3.99 -0.51 -16.72
C ASP A 102 -2.88 0.35 -16.12
N ILE A 103 -2.67 1.58 -16.63
CA ILE A 103 -1.61 2.48 -16.12
C ILE A 103 -1.74 2.73 -14.62
N PRO A 104 -2.89 3.18 -14.09
CA PRO A 104 -3.05 3.44 -12.66
C PRO A 104 -2.89 2.17 -11.83
N TYR A 105 -3.35 1.01 -12.33
CA TYR A 105 -3.22 -0.26 -11.63
C TYR A 105 -1.75 -0.69 -11.50
N VAL A 106 -0.97 -0.55 -12.57
CA VAL A 106 0.49 -0.76 -12.54
C VAL A 106 1.17 0.23 -11.59
N CYS A 107 0.78 1.51 -11.61
CA CYS A 107 1.29 2.48 -10.65
C CYS A 107 0.97 2.08 -9.19
N GLY A 108 -0.20 1.51 -8.91
CA GLY A 108 -0.55 0.98 -7.60
C GLY A 108 0.33 -0.20 -7.18
N LEU A 109 0.59 -1.15 -8.07
CA LEU A 109 1.50 -2.27 -7.79
C LEU A 109 2.93 -1.78 -7.52
N ILE A 110 3.41 -0.81 -8.32
CA ILE A 110 4.72 -0.20 -8.17
C ILE A 110 4.82 0.58 -6.85
N SER A 111 3.78 1.35 -6.49
CA SER A 111 3.79 2.15 -5.26
C SER A 111 3.95 1.24 -4.05
N VAL A 112 3.16 0.18 -3.95
CA VAL A 112 3.22 -0.77 -2.83
C VAL A 112 4.58 -1.47 -2.75
N TRP A 113 5.17 -1.83 -3.89
CA TRP A 113 6.52 -2.40 -3.90
C TRP A 113 7.58 -1.42 -3.40
N ILE A 114 7.50 -0.15 -3.84
CA ILE A 114 8.39 0.91 -3.35
C ILE A 114 8.22 1.12 -1.85
N TYR A 115 6.98 1.06 -1.35
CA TYR A 115 6.70 1.13 0.08
C TYR A 115 7.39 -0.01 0.84
N LEU A 116 7.22 -1.26 0.39
CA LEU A 116 7.88 -2.42 1.00
C LEU A 116 9.41 -2.28 0.98
N CYS A 117 10.01 -1.91 -0.16
CA CYS A 117 11.45 -1.67 -0.24
C CYS A 117 11.90 -0.52 0.67
N SER A 118 11.08 0.52 0.83
CA SER A 118 11.38 1.65 1.73
C SER A 118 11.39 1.20 3.18
N LEU A 119 10.43 0.36 3.60
CA LEU A 119 10.39 -0.23 4.94
C LEU A 119 11.62 -1.09 5.22
N VAL A 120 12.01 -1.96 4.26
CA VAL A 120 13.22 -2.79 4.38
C VAL A 120 14.46 -1.93 4.53
N ARG A 121 14.58 -0.85 3.75
CA ARG A 121 15.71 0.08 3.80
C ARG A 121 15.78 0.86 5.12
N MET A 122 14.64 1.22 5.69
CA MET A 122 14.56 1.94 6.97
C MET A 122 14.82 1.03 8.17
N THR A 123 14.73 -0.30 7.99
CA THR A 123 15.01 -1.25 9.06
C THR A 123 16.51 -1.26 9.34
N PRO A 124 16.96 -1.02 10.59
CA PRO A 124 18.38 -1.04 10.92
C PRO A 124 18.95 -2.44 10.65
N ALA A 125 20.18 -2.50 10.14
CA ALA A 125 20.87 -3.76 9.92
C ALA A 125 21.23 -4.40 11.27
N TYR A 126 20.39 -5.30 11.75
CA TYR A 126 20.71 -6.16 12.89
C TYR A 126 21.44 -7.40 12.39
N THR A 127 22.77 -7.41 12.50
CA THR A 127 23.58 -8.56 12.13
C THR A 127 23.54 -9.59 13.27
N THR A 128 22.59 -10.51 13.17
CA THR A 128 22.64 -11.79 13.87
C THR A 128 22.55 -12.89 12.82
N ASP A 129 23.13 -14.06 13.08
CA ASP A 129 23.19 -15.18 12.11
C ASP A 129 21.80 -15.67 11.62
N THR A 130 20.72 -15.20 12.25
CA THR A 130 19.34 -15.62 11.97
C THR A 130 18.50 -14.59 11.20
N ILE A 131 19.00 -13.36 11.03
CA ILE A 131 18.28 -12.26 10.36
C ILE A 131 19.04 -11.88 9.10
N TRP A 132 18.40 -12.10 7.95
CA TRP A 132 18.93 -11.68 6.66
C TRP A 132 18.07 -10.56 6.08
N LEU A 133 18.71 -9.43 5.76
CA LEU A 133 18.13 -8.33 5.00
C LEU A 133 19.02 -8.07 3.77
N PRO A 134 18.42 -7.78 2.60
CA PRO A 134 19.18 -7.53 1.38
C PRO A 134 20.01 -6.25 1.52
N SER A 135 21.22 -6.26 0.95
CA SER A 135 22.04 -5.06 0.89
C SER A 135 21.34 -3.94 0.11
N PRO A 136 21.64 -2.65 0.37
CA PRO A 136 21.03 -1.54 -0.35
C PRO A 136 21.15 -1.64 -1.88
N SER A 137 22.28 -2.15 -2.37
CA SER A 137 22.52 -2.38 -3.80
C SER A 137 21.63 -3.49 -4.37
N LEU A 138 21.50 -4.61 -3.65
CA LEU A 138 20.62 -5.71 -4.06
C LEU A 138 19.15 -5.28 -4.04
N LEU A 139 18.73 -4.56 -2.99
CA LEU A 139 17.38 -4.02 -2.88
C LEU A 139 17.08 -3.04 -4.03
N LYS A 140 18.05 -2.23 -4.45
CA LYS A 140 17.93 -1.35 -5.62
C LYS A 140 17.71 -2.17 -6.90
N ILE A 141 18.45 -3.26 -7.12
CA ILE A 141 18.29 -4.11 -8.31
C ILE A 141 16.91 -4.77 -8.31
N ILE A 142 16.54 -5.44 -7.22
CA ILE A 142 15.24 -6.10 -7.04
C ILE A 142 14.09 -5.11 -7.29
N ARG A 143 14.22 -3.89 -6.77
CA ARG A 143 13.24 -2.82 -7.01
C ARG A 143 13.09 -2.49 -8.50
N HIS A 144 14.18 -2.13 -9.18
CA HIS A 144 14.07 -1.75 -10.60
C HIS A 144 13.61 -2.91 -11.48
N ALA A 145 14.02 -4.14 -11.16
CA ALA A 145 13.54 -5.33 -11.86
C ALA A 145 12.01 -5.43 -11.78
N TYR A 146 11.43 -5.35 -10.58
CA TYR A 146 9.97 -5.39 -10.41
C TYR A 146 9.26 -4.25 -11.16
N LEU A 147 9.76 -3.01 -11.02
CA LEU A 147 9.20 -1.83 -11.70
C LEU A 147 9.19 -2.02 -13.23
N LEU A 148 10.32 -2.44 -13.79
CA LEU A 148 10.49 -2.57 -15.23
C LEU A 148 9.68 -3.76 -15.77
N THR A 149 9.75 -4.92 -15.10
CA THR A 149 9.05 -6.13 -15.55
C THR A 149 7.54 -5.97 -15.45
N SER A 150 7.00 -5.34 -14.40
CA SER A 150 5.55 -5.09 -14.30
C SER A 150 5.05 -4.16 -15.42
N ALA A 151 5.74 -3.05 -15.67
CA ALA A 151 5.36 -2.11 -16.72
C ALA A 151 5.49 -2.71 -18.13
N ILE A 152 6.62 -3.38 -18.44
CA ILE A 152 6.90 -3.93 -19.77
C ILE A 152 6.04 -5.15 -20.10
N THR A 153 5.51 -5.87 -19.10
CA THR A 153 4.64 -7.02 -19.36
C THR A 153 3.17 -6.63 -19.42
N ILE A 154 2.66 -5.89 -18.43
CA ILE A 154 1.23 -5.58 -18.31
C ILE A 154 0.78 -4.60 -19.40
N ILE A 155 1.48 -3.47 -19.56
CA ILE A 155 1.02 -2.39 -20.44
C ILE A 155 0.93 -2.84 -21.91
N PRO A 156 1.93 -3.52 -22.50
CA PRO A 156 1.80 -4.00 -23.87
C PRO A 156 0.70 -5.03 -24.07
N VAL A 157 0.51 -5.95 -23.11
CA VAL A 157 -0.58 -6.94 -23.19
C VAL A 157 -1.95 -6.25 -23.13
N GLY A 158 -2.13 -5.25 -22.27
CA GLY A 158 -3.31 -4.40 -22.23
C GLY A 158 -3.58 -3.70 -23.57
N ILE A 159 -2.56 -3.04 -24.14
CA ILE A 159 -2.68 -2.39 -25.46
C ILE A 159 -3.08 -3.40 -26.54
N PHE A 160 -2.45 -4.57 -26.58
CA PHE A 160 -2.80 -5.60 -27.57
C PHE A 160 -4.21 -6.15 -27.36
N SER A 161 -4.67 -6.29 -26.12
CA SER A 161 -6.02 -6.72 -25.80
C SER A 161 -7.05 -5.71 -26.32
N GLY A 162 -6.85 -4.43 -26.02
CA GLY A 162 -7.72 -3.37 -26.51
C GLY A 162 -7.71 -3.23 -28.04
N ARG A 163 -6.56 -3.46 -28.69
CA ARG A 163 -6.47 -3.49 -30.16
C ARG A 163 -7.22 -4.67 -30.77
N ALA A 164 -7.15 -5.86 -30.16
CA ALA A 164 -7.90 -7.02 -30.61
C ALA A 164 -9.41 -6.74 -30.52
N ARG A 165 -9.86 -6.10 -29.44
CA ARG A 165 -11.23 -5.63 -29.27
C ARG A 165 -11.67 -4.66 -30.38
N ASP A 166 -10.85 -3.63 -30.63
CA ASP A 166 -11.14 -2.62 -31.66
C ASP A 166 -11.21 -3.24 -33.07
N ALA A 167 -10.44 -4.30 -33.33
CA ALA A 167 -10.48 -5.07 -34.57
C ALA A 167 -11.63 -6.09 -34.66
N GLY A 168 -12.40 -6.28 -33.58
CA GLY A 168 -13.47 -7.29 -33.51
C GLY A 168 -12.98 -8.73 -33.32
N ASP A 169 -11.70 -8.95 -33.04
CA ASP A 169 -11.09 -10.26 -32.79
C ASP A 169 -11.28 -10.67 -31.31
N LEU A 170 -12.46 -11.20 -31.02
CA LEU A 170 -12.89 -11.52 -29.65
C LEU A 170 -12.12 -12.70 -29.03
N ASP A 171 -11.69 -13.67 -29.83
CA ASP A 171 -10.93 -14.82 -29.36
C ASP A 171 -9.53 -14.38 -28.89
N ARG A 172 -8.87 -13.53 -29.69
CA ARG A 172 -7.58 -12.95 -29.32
C ARG A 172 -7.71 -12.01 -28.12
N GLU A 173 -8.79 -11.24 -28.04
CA GLU A 173 -9.08 -10.38 -26.87
C GLU A 173 -9.23 -11.21 -25.59
N SER A 174 -9.98 -12.32 -25.63
CA SER A 174 -10.16 -13.20 -24.47
C SER A 174 -8.84 -13.83 -24.02
N LEU A 175 -8.03 -14.34 -24.96
CA LEU A 175 -6.70 -14.88 -24.68
C LEU A 175 -5.78 -13.83 -24.03
N LEU A 176 -5.72 -12.62 -24.59
CA LEU A 176 -4.88 -11.54 -24.06
C LEU A 176 -5.37 -11.05 -22.69
N THR A 177 -6.68 -11.02 -22.47
CA THR A 177 -7.28 -10.70 -21.16
C THR A 177 -6.96 -11.76 -20.12
N CYS A 178 -6.97 -13.05 -20.49
CA CYS A 178 -6.51 -14.14 -19.63
C CYS A 178 -5.04 -13.96 -19.23
N ILE A 179 -4.15 -13.69 -20.20
CA ILE A 179 -2.73 -13.43 -19.94
C ILE A 179 -2.58 -12.20 -19.02
N LEU A 180 -3.34 -11.14 -19.25
CA LEU A 180 -3.31 -9.93 -18.44
C LEU A 180 -3.66 -10.21 -16.98
N TYR A 181 -4.73 -10.98 -16.72
CA TYR A 181 -5.10 -11.38 -15.36
C TYR A 181 -4.07 -12.30 -14.71
N LEU A 182 -3.44 -13.21 -15.48
CA LEU A 182 -2.33 -14.02 -14.97
C LEU A 182 -1.13 -13.15 -14.57
N LEU A 183 -0.79 -12.13 -15.36
CA LEU A 183 0.27 -11.19 -15.02
C LEU A 183 -0.06 -10.42 -13.74
N TYR A 184 -1.27 -9.85 -13.63
CA TYR A 184 -1.70 -9.19 -12.39
C TYR A 184 -1.67 -10.13 -11.18
N SER A 185 -2.13 -11.37 -11.35
CA SER A 185 -2.05 -12.40 -10.31
C SER A 185 -0.61 -12.66 -9.87
N PHE A 186 0.31 -12.84 -10.83
CA PHE A 186 1.72 -13.06 -10.57
C PHE A 186 2.34 -11.91 -9.76
N PHE A 187 2.14 -10.65 -10.17
CA PHE A 187 2.69 -9.50 -9.45
C PHE A 187 2.09 -9.33 -8.05
N CYS A 188 0.78 -9.57 -7.88
CA CYS A 188 0.17 -9.64 -6.55
C CYS A 188 0.80 -10.76 -5.69
N GLY A 189 1.07 -11.93 -6.29
CA GLY A 189 1.76 -13.03 -5.62
C GLY A 189 3.17 -12.65 -5.16
N VAL A 190 3.93 -11.95 -6.00
CA VAL A 190 5.26 -11.41 -5.65
C VAL A 190 5.17 -10.39 -4.51
N LEU A 191 4.18 -9.48 -4.52
CA LEU A 191 3.94 -8.56 -3.39
C LEU A 191 3.64 -9.34 -2.10
N SER A 192 2.75 -10.33 -2.16
CA SER A 192 2.39 -11.16 -1.01
C SER A 192 3.62 -11.88 -0.43
N ALA A 193 4.42 -12.53 -1.28
CA ALA A 193 5.67 -13.17 -0.89
C ALA A 193 6.68 -12.16 -0.31
N GLY A 194 6.77 -10.97 -0.89
CA GLY A 194 7.59 -9.87 -0.40
C GLY A 194 7.21 -9.45 1.02
N PHE A 195 5.94 -9.16 1.29
CA PHE A 195 5.46 -8.83 2.63
C PHE A 195 5.65 -9.99 3.61
N ALA A 196 5.34 -11.22 3.19
CA ALA A 196 5.50 -12.40 4.04
C ALA A 196 6.96 -12.60 4.46
N PHE A 197 7.89 -12.48 3.52
CA PHE A 197 9.31 -12.66 3.76
C PHE A 197 9.92 -11.46 4.50
N PHE A 198 9.90 -10.28 3.89
CA PHE A 198 10.57 -9.10 4.44
C PHE A 198 9.90 -8.62 5.72
N GLY A 199 8.57 -8.62 5.79
CA GLY A 199 7.89 -8.19 7.01
C GLY A 199 8.12 -9.12 8.19
N ARG A 200 8.32 -10.42 7.98
CA ARG A 200 8.78 -11.33 9.04
C ARG A 200 10.19 -10.96 9.53
N GLN A 201 11.11 -10.61 8.63
CA GLN A 201 12.45 -10.17 9.01
C GLN A 201 12.41 -8.84 9.78
N MET A 202 11.61 -7.87 9.32
CA MET A 202 11.48 -6.59 10.00
C MET A 202 10.90 -6.74 11.42
N VAL A 203 9.93 -7.64 11.61
CA VAL A 203 9.39 -7.97 12.94
C VAL A 203 10.47 -8.57 13.83
N ARG A 204 11.30 -9.50 13.31
CA ARG A 204 12.41 -10.08 14.08
C ARG A 204 13.43 -9.02 14.50
N VAL A 205 13.76 -8.08 13.61
CA VAL A 205 14.64 -6.94 13.94
C VAL A 205 14.04 -6.07 15.04
N ALA A 206 12.74 -5.77 14.95
CA ALA A 206 12.05 -4.98 15.96
C ALA A 206 12.01 -5.70 17.33
N GLU A 207 11.80 -7.02 17.34
CA GLU A 207 11.85 -7.83 18.55
C GLU A 207 13.26 -7.91 19.15
N ALA A 208 14.30 -8.04 18.33
CA ALA A 208 15.69 -8.04 18.78
C ALA A 208 16.08 -6.67 19.37
N SER A 209 15.75 -5.58 18.65
CA SER A 209 15.99 -4.20 19.13
C SER A 209 15.27 -3.94 20.46
N ALA A 210 14.05 -4.47 20.61
CA ALA A 210 13.28 -4.39 21.84
C ALA A 210 13.91 -5.15 23.01
N ALA A 211 14.46 -6.34 22.75
CA ALA A 211 15.17 -7.13 23.74
C ALA A 211 16.44 -6.43 24.24
N ASP A 212 17.20 -5.81 23.33
CA ASP A 212 18.46 -5.14 23.67
C ASP A 212 18.23 -3.83 24.45
N LEU A 213 17.20 -3.05 24.10
CA LEU A 213 16.77 -1.91 24.91
C LEU A 213 16.36 -2.34 26.34
N LYS A 214 15.74 -3.50 26.48
CA LYS A 214 15.36 -4.06 27.79
C LYS A 214 16.56 -4.57 28.59
N ALA A 215 17.55 -5.17 27.92
CA ALA A 215 18.79 -5.59 28.56
C ALA A 215 19.60 -4.38 29.07
N ASN A 216 19.74 -3.34 28.25
CA ASN A 216 20.47 -2.12 28.57
C ASN A 216 19.79 -1.27 29.67
N SER A 217 18.45 -1.24 29.70
CA SER A 217 17.73 -0.55 30.78
C SER A 217 17.89 -1.25 32.13
N ARG A 218 17.93 -2.60 32.16
CA ARG A 218 18.17 -3.37 33.39
C ARG A 218 19.60 -3.20 33.93
N SER A 219 20.61 -3.19 33.07
CA SER A 219 22.01 -3.01 33.49
C SER A 219 22.26 -1.63 34.11
N ARG A 220 21.60 -0.58 33.59
CA ARG A 220 21.69 0.80 34.12
C ARG A 220 21.07 0.97 35.51
N ILE A 221 20.00 0.23 35.81
CA ILE A 221 19.35 0.22 37.13
C ILE A 221 20.24 -0.49 38.17
N GLN A 222 20.90 -1.59 37.80
CA GLN A 222 21.81 -2.29 38.71
C GLN A 222 23.05 -1.46 39.07
N THR A 223 23.63 -0.71 38.13
CA THR A 223 24.81 0.14 38.40
C THR A 223 24.51 1.34 39.29
N SER A 224 23.29 1.88 39.23
CA SER A 224 22.86 2.99 40.10
C SER A 224 22.52 2.53 41.52
N THR A 225 22.19 1.25 41.72
CA THR A 225 21.89 0.70 43.05
C THR A 225 23.16 0.32 43.83
N ALA A 226 24.27 0.04 43.14
CA ALA A 226 25.55 -0.32 43.79
C ALA A 226 26.36 0.88 44.31
N GLY A 227 25.99 2.12 43.97
CA GLY A 227 26.72 3.34 44.34
C GLY A 227 26.09 4.22 45.42
N SER A 228 24.88 3.90 45.92
CA SER A 228 24.19 4.71 46.93
C SER A 228 24.04 3.97 48.26
N MET A 229 25.17 3.79 48.94
CA MET A 229 25.18 3.54 50.37
C MET A 229 25.17 4.91 51.08
N GLY A 230 24.00 5.56 51.13
CA GLY A 230 23.82 6.80 51.89
C GLY A 230 22.88 7.80 51.24
N CYS A 231 21.58 7.66 51.51
CA CYS A 231 20.64 8.73 51.89
C CYS A 231 19.21 8.24 51.69
N LYS A 232 18.47 8.11 52.80
CA LYS A 232 17.01 7.97 52.81
C LYS A 232 16.40 9.24 52.18
N GLY A 233 15.80 9.12 51.01
CA GLY A 233 15.03 10.20 50.41
C GLY A 233 14.36 9.83 49.09
N GLY A 234 13.07 9.45 49.15
CA GLY A 234 12.13 9.63 48.03
C GLY A 234 12.17 8.63 46.87
N GLU A 235 11.97 7.34 47.12
CA GLU A 235 11.61 6.37 46.07
C GLU A 235 10.15 6.53 45.63
N THR A 236 9.88 7.45 44.71
CA THR A 236 8.64 7.39 43.90
C THR A 236 8.89 8.10 42.58
N THR A 237 9.26 7.38 41.50
CA THR A 237 8.81 7.63 40.09
C THR A 237 9.54 6.87 38.97
N SER A 238 10.66 6.17 39.20
CA SER A 238 11.44 5.57 38.09
C SER A 238 10.93 4.20 37.56
N ALA A 239 10.17 3.44 38.36
CA ALA A 239 9.65 2.13 37.95
C ALA A 239 8.43 2.18 37.01
N GLY A 240 7.74 3.33 36.92
CA GLY A 240 6.54 3.51 36.09
C GLY A 240 6.85 3.76 34.61
N THR A 241 7.94 4.48 34.33
CA THR A 241 8.35 4.85 32.96
C THR A 241 8.89 3.67 32.16
N THR A 242 9.63 2.76 32.80
CA THR A 242 10.17 1.54 32.15
C THR A 242 9.09 0.52 31.80
N LYS A 243 8.07 0.30 32.65
CA LYS A 243 6.92 -0.57 32.33
C LYS A 243 6.05 0.01 31.21
N SER A 244 5.88 1.34 31.17
CA SER A 244 5.14 2.03 30.10
C SER A 244 5.83 1.84 28.74
N GLY A 245 7.15 2.01 28.66
CA GLY A 245 7.95 1.82 27.43
C GLY A 245 7.89 0.40 26.86
N ASP A 246 8.05 -0.62 27.71
CA ASP A 246 7.96 -2.04 27.33
C ASP A 246 6.57 -2.39 26.74
N SER A 247 5.51 -1.86 27.34
CA SER A 247 4.13 -2.10 26.87
C SER A 247 3.86 -1.43 25.52
N ARG A 248 4.42 -0.24 25.29
CA ARG A 248 4.29 0.53 24.04
C ARG A 248 5.02 -0.15 22.90
N MET A 249 6.26 -0.57 23.13
CA MET A 249 7.08 -1.25 22.13
C MET A 249 6.46 -2.59 21.70
N ARG A 250 5.93 -3.38 22.65
CA ARG A 250 5.15 -4.60 22.34
C ARG A 250 3.91 -4.30 21.50
N LYS A 251 3.17 -3.23 21.82
CA LYS A 251 2.01 -2.79 21.01
C LYS A 251 2.43 -2.39 19.59
N ALA A 252 3.55 -1.67 19.43
CA ALA A 252 4.06 -1.29 18.11
C ALA A 252 4.46 -2.52 17.27
N ILE A 253 5.18 -3.48 17.86
CA ILE A 253 5.52 -4.76 17.21
C ILE A 253 4.25 -5.53 16.84
N GLY A 254 3.26 -5.57 17.74
CA GLY A 254 1.96 -6.21 17.48
C GLY A 254 1.24 -5.57 16.28
N LYS A 255 1.22 -4.24 16.20
CA LYS A 255 0.66 -3.50 15.06
C LYS A 255 1.40 -3.82 13.76
N MET A 256 2.73 -3.86 13.81
CA MET A 256 3.57 -4.20 12.66
C MET A 256 3.30 -5.62 12.15
N LYS A 257 3.16 -6.60 13.05
CA LYS A 257 2.77 -7.98 12.71
C LYS A 257 1.41 -8.02 12.03
N LEU A 258 0.41 -7.35 12.60
CA LEU A 258 -0.95 -7.30 12.08
C LEU A 258 -0.99 -6.65 10.70
N PHE A 259 -0.28 -5.53 10.54
CA PHE A 259 -0.18 -4.82 9.27
C PHE A 259 0.45 -5.72 8.20
N ASN A 260 1.60 -6.32 8.51
CA ASN A 260 2.27 -7.20 7.56
C ASN A 260 1.42 -8.41 7.14
N TRP A 261 0.81 -9.08 8.13
CA TRP A 261 -0.08 -10.22 7.86
C TRP A 261 -1.27 -9.80 6.99
N THR A 262 -1.88 -8.66 7.29
CA THR A 262 -3.01 -8.11 6.52
C THR A 262 -2.61 -7.88 5.06
N PHE A 263 -1.47 -7.22 4.80
CA PHE A 263 -1.00 -6.99 3.43
C PHE A 263 -0.64 -8.29 2.70
N THR A 264 0.01 -9.24 3.37
CA THR A 264 0.27 -10.57 2.81
C THR A 264 -1.03 -11.25 2.38
N CYS A 265 -2.04 -11.28 3.26
CA CYS A 265 -3.33 -11.94 3.01
C CYS A 265 -4.12 -11.24 1.91
N ILE A 266 -4.15 -9.91 1.89
CA ILE A 266 -4.82 -9.12 0.84
C ILE A 266 -4.22 -9.46 -0.52
N PHE A 267 -2.90 -9.38 -0.67
CA PHE A 267 -2.27 -9.64 -1.97
C PHE A 267 -2.32 -11.11 -2.37
N LEU A 268 -2.29 -12.03 -1.40
CA LEU A 268 -2.51 -13.45 -1.68
C LEU A 268 -3.93 -13.71 -2.19
N TRP A 269 -4.92 -13.08 -1.56
CA TRP A 269 -6.32 -13.17 -1.98
C TRP A 269 -6.52 -12.59 -3.37
N PHE A 270 -5.98 -11.39 -3.65
CA PHE A 270 -6.02 -10.81 -5.00
C PHE A 270 -5.32 -11.70 -6.03
N ALA A 271 -4.15 -12.26 -5.71
CA ALA A 271 -3.45 -13.18 -6.59
C ALA A 271 -4.31 -14.41 -6.92
N ALA A 272 -4.90 -15.04 -5.92
CA ALA A 272 -5.75 -16.21 -6.10
C ALA A 272 -7.03 -15.88 -6.91
N VAL A 273 -7.71 -14.80 -6.58
CA VAL A 273 -8.94 -14.37 -7.28
C VAL A 273 -8.65 -14.04 -8.74
N LEU A 274 -7.59 -13.28 -9.02
CA LEU A 274 -7.20 -12.94 -10.40
C LEU A 274 -6.76 -14.18 -11.20
N MET A 275 -6.12 -15.15 -10.54
CA MET A 275 -5.78 -16.44 -11.17
C MET A 275 -7.04 -17.25 -11.53
N VAL A 276 -8.05 -17.27 -10.65
CA VAL A 276 -9.31 -17.95 -10.97
C VAL A 276 -10.01 -17.23 -12.13
N PHE A 277 -10.02 -15.89 -12.13
CA PHE A 277 -10.63 -15.10 -13.18
C PHE A 277 -9.91 -15.19 -14.52
N SER A 278 -8.60 -15.42 -14.57
CA SER A 278 -7.91 -15.63 -15.85
C SER A 278 -8.44 -16.85 -16.60
N PHE A 279 -8.69 -17.96 -15.89
CA PHE A 279 -9.24 -19.18 -16.50
C PHE A 279 -10.76 -19.13 -16.75
N ARG A 280 -11.45 -18.12 -16.20
CA ARG A 280 -12.90 -17.98 -16.27
C ARG A 280 -13.33 -16.62 -16.84
N ALA A 281 -12.48 -15.96 -17.63
CA ALA A 281 -12.72 -14.63 -18.15
C ALA A 281 -14.03 -14.55 -18.96
N ASP A 282 -14.34 -15.57 -19.76
CA ASP A 282 -15.58 -15.61 -20.53
C ASP A 282 -16.81 -15.76 -19.61
N THR A 283 -16.72 -16.64 -18.61
CA THR A 283 -17.81 -16.84 -17.63
C THR A 283 -18.03 -15.59 -16.77
N LEU A 284 -16.96 -14.91 -16.41
CA LEU A 284 -16.98 -13.68 -15.63
C LEU A 284 -17.81 -12.59 -16.30
N PHE A 285 -17.57 -12.34 -17.59
CA PHE A 285 -18.32 -11.31 -18.31
C PHE A 285 -19.69 -11.82 -18.76
N ALA A 286 -19.87 -13.11 -19.02
CA ALA A 286 -21.17 -13.68 -19.35
C ALA A 286 -22.18 -13.63 -18.19
N THR A 287 -21.71 -13.50 -16.95
CA THR A 287 -22.58 -13.50 -15.75
C THR A 287 -22.47 -12.19 -14.98
N THR A 288 -23.58 -11.45 -14.95
CA THR A 288 -23.66 -10.12 -14.35
C THR A 288 -23.20 -10.12 -12.89
N TRP A 289 -23.53 -11.17 -12.14
CA TRP A 289 -23.15 -11.32 -10.73
C TRP A 289 -21.62 -11.32 -10.52
N TRP A 290 -20.89 -12.14 -11.28
CA TRP A 290 -19.43 -12.23 -11.15
C TRP A 290 -18.74 -10.94 -11.62
N SER A 291 -19.23 -10.34 -12.71
CA SER A 291 -18.75 -9.03 -13.18
C SER A 291 -18.93 -7.91 -12.14
N ARG A 292 -20.07 -7.88 -11.42
CA ARG A 292 -20.32 -6.91 -10.34
C ARG A 292 -19.37 -7.11 -9.15
N ILE A 293 -19.19 -8.36 -8.69
CA ILE A 293 -18.26 -8.67 -7.59
C ILE A 293 -16.85 -8.23 -7.96
N GLN A 294 -16.39 -8.57 -9.16
CA GLN A 294 -15.06 -8.19 -9.59
C GLN A 294 -14.92 -6.67 -9.73
N SER A 295 -15.93 -5.99 -10.30
CA SER A 295 -15.92 -4.53 -10.40
C SER A 295 -15.79 -3.87 -9.04
N ILE A 296 -16.54 -4.31 -8.02
CA ILE A 296 -16.38 -3.81 -6.64
C ILE A 296 -14.97 -4.12 -6.12
N GLY A 297 -14.48 -5.35 -6.32
CA GLY A 297 -13.18 -5.79 -5.84
C GLY A 297 -12.01 -4.99 -6.42
N THR A 298 -12.00 -4.78 -7.74
CA THR A 298 -10.89 -4.09 -8.44
C THR A 298 -11.00 -2.57 -8.35
N ASN A 299 -12.21 -2.02 -8.25
CA ASN A 299 -12.44 -0.58 -8.22
C ASN A 299 -12.55 -0.07 -6.77
N VAL A 300 -13.63 -0.44 -6.06
CA VAL A 300 -13.98 0.13 -4.75
C VAL A 300 -13.07 -0.38 -3.63
N MET A 301 -12.88 -1.69 -3.54
CA MET A 301 -12.07 -2.26 -2.44
C MET A 301 -10.61 -1.80 -2.54
N THR A 302 -10.03 -1.77 -3.74
CA THR A 302 -8.66 -1.31 -3.94
C THR A 302 -8.45 0.12 -3.45
N VAL A 303 -9.33 1.06 -3.79
CA VAL A 303 -9.19 2.45 -3.35
C VAL A 303 -9.43 2.62 -1.85
N ILE A 304 -10.34 1.84 -1.25
CA ILE A 304 -10.55 1.82 0.21
C ILE A 304 -9.30 1.31 0.94
N LEU A 305 -8.68 0.24 0.45
CA LEU A 305 -7.45 -0.29 1.04
C LEU A 305 -6.31 0.74 1.00
N VAL A 306 -6.22 1.50 -0.09
CA VAL A 306 -5.27 2.61 -0.20
C VAL A 306 -5.57 3.72 0.81
N LEU A 307 -6.83 4.09 1.00
CA LEU A 307 -7.23 5.06 2.04
C LEU A 307 -6.85 4.59 3.44
N ILE A 308 -7.06 3.31 3.77
CA ILE A 308 -6.63 2.74 5.05
C ILE A 308 -5.11 2.86 5.22
N GLY A 309 -4.35 2.57 4.16
CA GLY A 309 -2.90 2.77 4.12
C GLY A 309 -2.49 4.23 4.39
N TYR A 310 -3.18 5.19 3.77
CA TYR A 310 -2.98 6.62 4.03
C TYR A 310 -3.31 7.00 5.47
N GLY A 311 -4.40 6.49 6.02
CA GLY A 311 -4.76 6.71 7.42
C GLY A 311 -3.66 6.24 8.37
N GLY A 312 -3.06 5.08 8.10
CA GLY A 312 -1.92 4.57 8.86
C GLY A 312 -0.68 5.46 8.77
N LEU A 313 -0.40 6.00 7.58
CA LEU A 313 0.74 6.92 7.37
C LEU A 313 0.54 8.27 8.06
N ILE A 314 -0.64 8.88 7.89
CA ILE A 314 -1.00 10.13 8.55
C ILE A 314 -0.92 9.94 10.06
N TRP A 315 -1.49 8.87 10.59
CA TRP A 315 -1.41 8.54 12.01
C TRP A 315 0.04 8.45 12.49
N GLY A 316 0.90 7.73 11.76
CA GLY A 316 2.33 7.58 12.07
C GLY A 316 3.12 8.89 12.03
N GLU A 317 2.73 9.83 11.17
CA GLU A 317 3.36 11.15 11.09
C GLU A 317 3.00 12.08 12.25
N PHE A 318 1.78 11.97 12.79
CA PHE A 318 1.31 12.82 13.89
C PHE A 318 1.57 12.24 15.29
N HIS A 319 1.91 10.95 15.39
CA HIS A 319 2.19 10.28 16.66
C HIS A 319 3.60 9.68 16.67
N SER A 320 4.60 10.50 16.34
CA SER A 320 5.99 10.05 16.42
C SER A 320 6.38 9.83 17.88
N PRO A 321 7.07 8.72 18.22
CA PRO A 321 7.56 8.47 19.58
C PRO A 321 8.45 9.60 20.13
N ASP A 322 9.14 10.33 19.25
CA ASP A 322 10.09 11.39 19.61
C ASP A 322 9.41 12.64 20.17
N ASP A 323 8.19 12.95 19.69
CA ASP A 323 7.45 14.14 20.14
C ASP A 323 7.02 13.99 21.60
N GLU A 324 6.58 12.78 22.00
CA GLU A 324 6.22 12.50 23.39
C GLU A 324 7.44 12.40 24.32
N ILE A 325 8.61 11.97 23.84
CA ILE A 325 9.85 11.95 24.64
C ILE A 325 10.29 13.39 24.96
N ASN A 326 10.22 14.29 23.98
CA ASN A 326 10.53 15.70 24.16
C ASN A 326 9.51 16.41 25.05
N GLU A 327 8.22 16.04 24.97
CA GLU A 327 7.18 16.57 25.84
C GLU A 327 7.37 16.14 27.30
N ASN A 328 7.75 14.87 27.53
CA ASN A 328 8.07 14.36 28.87
C ASN A 328 9.36 14.98 29.45
N LEU A 329 10.36 15.29 28.61
CA LEU A 329 11.59 15.95 29.03
C LEU A 329 11.38 17.45 29.32
N SER A 330 10.56 18.12 28.52
CA SER A 330 10.22 19.54 28.74
C SER A 330 9.27 19.76 29.93
N GLY A 331 8.36 18.81 30.19
CA GLY A 331 7.51 18.81 31.39
C GLY A 331 8.29 18.54 32.70
N ALA A 332 9.42 17.82 32.63
CA ALA A 332 10.28 17.57 33.79
C ALA A 332 11.23 18.74 34.13
N GLY A 333 11.37 19.74 33.25
CA GLY A 333 12.28 20.88 33.40
C GLY A 333 11.66 22.15 34.00
N SER A 334 10.35 22.22 34.20
CA SER A 334 9.66 23.41 34.71
C SER A 334 9.33 23.31 36.21
N LYS A 335 10.36 23.19 37.04
CA LYS A 335 10.30 23.71 38.42
C LYS A 335 11.32 24.82 38.53
N THR A 336 10.85 26.02 38.20
CA THR A 336 11.48 27.28 38.56
C THR A 336 11.86 27.24 40.04
N VAL A 337 13.16 27.29 40.32
CA VAL A 337 13.67 27.63 41.65
C VAL A 337 13.41 29.14 41.81
N PRO A 338 12.59 29.59 42.77
CA PRO A 338 12.49 31.00 43.06
C PRO A 338 13.83 31.45 43.68
N VAL A 339 14.42 32.50 43.11
CA VAL A 339 15.51 33.26 43.71
C VAL A 339 14.95 34.15 44.80
#